data_AF-A0A1C6I760-F1
#
_entry.id   AF-A0A1C6I760-F1
#
_cell.length_a   1.000
_cell.length_b   1.000
_cell.length_c   1.000
_cell.angle_alpha   90.00
_cell.angle_beta   90.00
_cell.angle_gamma   90.00
#
_symmetry.space_group_name_H-M   'P 1'
#
loop_
_entity.id
_entity.type
_entity.pdbx_description
1 polymer ?
#
loop_
_entity_poly.entity_id
_entity_poly.type
_entity_poly.pdbx_seq_one_letter_code
_entity_poly.pdbx_strand_id
1 'polypeptide(L)'
;MSKGQTKKTREAAGNRRKLTRAEKKQIAEAIRKAKGDGKARTAQQTIPYLAMYPDGICKVTEKRYSKCVVFEDINYQLAQADDKTAIFENWCDFLNYFDASVSVQLSFINQGTQREQAEKAITIPAQEDAFNSIRTEYSDMLKNQLSKGNNGLVKHKYITFTVEADNKAAAKSRLSRIETDVFNNFKVLGVTARPLSGYERLKVLHGVFHPEGEPFSFSFDWLTPSGLSTKDFIAPSSFRFGEGRYFRMGKKIGAASFLEILAPELNDRMLADILDLETGVIVNLHIRSIDQSEAIKTIKRKITDLDKMKIEEQKKAVRSGYDMDISATRS
;
A
#
# COMPACT_ATOMS: atom_id res chain seq x y z
N MET A 1 43.31 -19.44 47.14
CA MET A 1 43.83 -18.48 46.15
C MET A 1 42.68 -18.03 45.24
N SER A 2 42.01 -16.93 45.58
CA SER A 2 40.86 -16.41 44.82
C SER A 2 40.55 -14.98 45.25
N LYS A 3 41.32 -13.99 44.73
CA LYS A 3 40.98 -12.54 44.81
C LYS A 3 41.55 -11.72 43.61
N GLY A 4 42.03 -12.37 42.55
CA GLY A 4 42.82 -11.72 41.49
C GLY A 4 42.10 -11.41 40.17
N GLN A 5 40.91 -11.97 39.92
CA GLN A 5 40.28 -11.90 38.58
C GLN A 5 39.04 -11.00 38.48
N THR A 6 38.45 -10.57 39.60
CA THR A 6 37.26 -9.70 39.61
C THR A 6 37.56 -8.20 39.52
N LYS A 7 38.85 -7.81 39.52
CA LYS A 7 39.26 -6.39 39.47
C LYS A 7 39.50 -5.87 38.04
N LYS A 8 39.86 -6.74 37.08
CA LYS A 8 40.17 -6.32 35.69
C LYS A 8 38.94 -6.03 34.82
N THR A 9 37.77 -6.57 35.14
CA THR A 9 36.54 -6.36 34.34
C THR A 9 35.74 -5.11 34.71
N ARG A 10 36.09 -4.41 35.79
CA ARG A 10 35.46 -3.14 36.18
C ARG A 10 36.17 -1.88 35.68
N GLU A 11 37.41 -1.99 35.19
CA GLU A 11 38.19 -0.83 34.73
C GLU A 11 37.94 -0.46 33.25
N ALA A 12 37.31 -1.33 32.46
CA ALA A 12 37.01 -1.05 31.04
C ALA A 12 35.69 -0.26 30.79
N ALA A 13 34.94 0.07 31.84
CA ALA A 13 33.69 0.87 31.74
C ALA A 13 33.90 2.36 32.07
N GLY A 14 35.15 2.79 32.26
CA GLY A 14 35.52 4.12 32.75
C GLY A 14 36.19 4.99 31.70
N ASN A 15 35.60 5.18 30.51
CA ASN A 15 36.04 6.29 29.65
C ASN A 15 35.00 6.77 28.61
N ARG A 16 33.74 6.94 29.02
CA ARG A 16 32.83 7.82 28.26
C ARG A 16 33.20 9.27 28.56
N ARG A 17 34.13 9.82 27.78
CA ARG A 17 34.47 11.26 27.81
C ARG A 17 33.17 12.08 27.79
N LYS A 18 32.87 12.76 28.90
CA LYS A 18 31.67 13.59 29.02
C LYS A 18 31.88 14.81 28.12
N LEU A 19 31.11 14.87 27.03
CA LEU A 19 31.11 16.02 26.11
C LEU A 19 30.85 17.32 26.91
N THR A 20 31.74 18.28 26.75
CA THR A 20 31.60 19.64 27.28
C THR A 20 30.38 20.33 26.68
N ARG A 21 29.88 21.39 27.33
CA ARG A 21 28.74 22.17 26.81
C ARG A 21 29.01 22.75 25.42
N ALA A 22 30.27 23.10 25.13
CA ALA A 22 30.72 23.57 23.82
C ALA A 22 30.71 22.46 22.77
N GLU A 23 31.25 21.27 23.08
CA GLU A 23 31.21 20.10 22.17
C GLU A 23 29.77 19.65 21.90
N LYS A 24 28.89 19.64 22.91
CA LYS A 24 27.45 19.34 22.73
C LYS A 24 26.77 20.37 21.81
N LYS A 25 27.12 21.65 21.94
CA LYS A 25 26.57 22.72 21.08
C LYS A 25 27.06 22.58 19.65
N GLN A 26 28.34 22.30 19.44
CA GLN A 26 28.92 22.04 18.12
C GLN A 26 28.31 20.78 17.46
N ILE A 27 28.13 19.70 18.22
CA ILE A 27 27.48 18.48 17.72
C ILE A 27 26.00 18.77 17.38
N ALA A 28 25.27 19.48 18.23
CA ALA A 28 23.89 19.86 17.95
C ALA A 28 23.77 20.76 16.71
N GLU A 29 24.71 21.68 16.52
CA GLU A 29 24.77 22.58 15.38
C GLU A 29 25.15 21.84 14.09
N ALA A 30 26.10 20.89 14.17
CA ALA A 30 26.43 19.98 13.06
C ALA A 30 25.24 19.08 12.70
N ILE A 31 24.52 18.53 13.68
CA ILE A 31 23.28 17.75 13.47
C ILE A 31 22.20 18.62 12.84
N ARG A 32 22.04 19.88 13.30
CA ARG A 32 21.06 20.82 12.72
C ARG A 32 21.41 21.17 11.28
N LYS A 33 22.69 21.41 10.99
CA LYS A 33 23.19 21.70 9.65
C LYS A 33 23.06 20.50 8.72
N ALA A 34 23.27 19.29 9.24
CA ALA A 34 23.10 18.03 8.50
C ALA A 34 21.62 17.66 8.27
N LYS A 35 20.71 17.99 9.19
CA LYS A 35 19.25 17.81 9.00
C LYS A 35 18.66 18.73 7.94
N GLY A 36 19.33 19.86 7.64
CA GLY A 36 18.85 20.82 6.66
C GLY A 36 17.54 21.48 7.06
N ASP A 37 16.83 22.05 6.08
CA ASP A 37 15.50 22.66 6.22
C ASP A 37 14.35 21.63 6.24
N GLY A 38 14.69 20.32 6.21
CA GLY A 38 13.71 19.24 6.13
C GLY A 38 13.00 19.13 4.78
N LYS A 39 13.36 19.94 3.79
CA LYS A 39 12.74 19.90 2.45
C LYS A 39 13.49 18.91 1.57
N ALA A 40 12.74 18.06 0.88
CA ALA A 40 13.30 17.18 -0.13
C ALA A 40 13.80 18.01 -1.33
N ARG A 41 15.07 17.84 -1.69
CA ARG A 41 15.74 18.55 -2.80
C ARG A 41 16.04 17.64 -3.99
N THR A 42 15.91 16.32 -3.81
CA THR A 42 16.09 15.32 -4.88
C THR A 42 14.87 14.40 -4.97
N ALA A 43 14.68 13.76 -6.13
CA ALA A 43 13.59 12.81 -6.34
C ALA A 43 13.68 11.59 -5.40
N GLN A 44 14.89 11.19 -4.99
CA GLN A 44 15.08 10.14 -3.99
C GLN A 44 14.57 10.57 -2.62
N GLN A 45 14.82 11.82 -2.21
CA GLN A 45 14.41 12.34 -0.91
C GLN A 45 12.88 12.45 -0.78
N THR A 46 12.15 12.58 -1.90
CA THR A 46 10.68 12.60 -1.89
C THR A 46 10.05 11.22 -1.69
N ILE A 47 10.81 10.13 -1.84
CA ILE A 47 10.31 8.76 -1.65
C ILE A 47 10.28 8.41 -0.14
N PRO A 48 9.11 8.12 0.47
CA PRO A 48 8.93 8.11 1.92
C PRO A 48 9.26 6.76 2.57
N TYR A 49 10.49 6.26 2.40
CA TYR A 49 11.04 5.17 3.22
C TYR A 49 12.53 5.40 3.52
N LEU A 50 13.12 4.66 4.45
CA LEU A 50 14.56 4.73 4.77
C LEU A 50 15.36 3.61 4.10
N ALA A 51 14.91 2.36 4.20
CA ALA A 51 15.58 1.22 3.57
C ALA A 51 14.59 0.12 3.14
N MET A 52 14.84 -0.50 1.99
CA MET A 52 14.18 -1.75 1.58
C MET A 52 15.15 -2.92 1.82
N TYR A 53 14.70 -3.97 2.50
CA TYR A 53 15.50 -5.17 2.75
C TYR A 53 15.16 -6.31 1.79
N PRO A 54 16.09 -7.26 1.54
CA PRO A 54 15.86 -8.38 0.62
C PRO A 54 14.64 -9.24 0.96
N ASP A 55 14.34 -9.41 2.24
CA ASP A 55 13.18 -10.18 2.74
C ASP A 55 11.84 -9.46 2.62
N GLY A 56 11.80 -8.34 1.89
CA GLY A 56 10.57 -7.59 1.63
C GLY A 56 10.14 -6.67 2.75
N ILE A 57 10.86 -6.63 3.87
CA ILE A 57 10.62 -5.66 4.94
C ILE A 57 11.15 -4.30 4.50
N CYS A 58 10.32 -3.27 4.64
CA CYS A 58 10.69 -1.88 4.37
C CYS A 58 10.73 -1.10 5.68
N LYS A 59 11.86 -0.48 5.99
CA LYS A 59 11.97 0.49 7.08
C LYS A 59 11.43 1.83 6.58
N VAL A 60 10.23 2.21 6.99
CA VAL A 60 9.54 3.43 6.55
C VAL A 60 10.08 4.64 7.29
N THR A 61 10.20 4.55 8.61
CA THR A 61 10.81 5.57 9.47
C THR A 61 11.74 4.89 10.48
N GLU A 62 12.29 5.63 11.45
CA GLU A 62 13.21 5.07 12.45
C GLU A 62 12.61 3.86 13.20
N LYS A 63 11.31 3.94 13.52
CA LYS A 63 10.57 2.93 14.29
C LYS A 63 9.42 2.25 13.53
N ARG A 64 9.17 2.60 12.26
CA ARG A 64 8.08 1.99 11.47
C ARG A 64 8.62 1.07 10.40
N TYR A 65 8.04 -0.12 10.33
CA TYR A 65 8.41 -1.16 9.37
C TYR A 65 7.15 -1.70 8.69
N SER A 66 7.22 -1.93 7.38
CA SER A 66 6.11 -2.48 6.61
C SER A 66 6.50 -3.72 5.84
N LYS A 67 5.52 -4.61 5.63
CA LYS A 67 5.62 -5.75 4.73
C LYS A 67 4.42 -5.74 3.78
N CYS A 68 4.60 -6.32 2.60
CA CYS A 68 3.63 -6.25 1.52
C CYS A 68 3.39 -7.65 0.94
N VAL A 69 2.13 -7.94 0.68
CA VAL A 69 1.64 -9.19 0.09
C VAL A 69 0.87 -8.81 -1.17
N VAL A 70 1.11 -9.55 -2.26
CA VAL A 70 0.27 -9.50 -3.46
C VAL A 70 -0.79 -10.58 -3.36
N PHE A 71 -2.00 -10.27 -3.80
CA PHE A 71 -3.13 -11.20 -3.78
C PHE A 71 -3.96 -11.10 -5.07
N GLU A 72 -4.69 -12.17 -5.36
CA GLU A 72 -5.53 -12.29 -6.55
C GLU A 72 -7.03 -12.13 -6.20
N ASP A 73 -7.84 -11.91 -7.22
CA ASP A 73 -9.28 -11.78 -7.07
C ASP A 73 -10.00 -13.11 -6.93
N ILE A 74 -11.18 -13.01 -6.31
CA ILE A 74 -12.18 -14.08 -6.27
C ILE A 74 -13.43 -13.63 -7.04
N ASN A 75 -14.21 -14.60 -7.51
CA ASN A 75 -15.42 -14.34 -8.31
C ASN A 75 -16.62 -13.89 -7.46
N TYR A 76 -16.51 -12.73 -6.81
CA TYR A 76 -17.57 -12.19 -5.95
C TYR A 76 -18.85 -11.85 -6.71
N GLN A 77 -18.75 -11.20 -7.88
CA GLN A 77 -19.94 -10.73 -8.61
C GLN A 77 -20.86 -11.87 -9.10
N LEU A 78 -20.26 -13.00 -9.48
CA LEU A 78 -20.95 -14.19 -9.99
C LEU A 78 -21.35 -15.18 -8.88
N ALA A 79 -20.94 -14.93 -7.64
CA ALA A 79 -21.29 -15.77 -6.50
C ALA A 79 -22.79 -15.70 -6.20
N GLN A 80 -23.35 -16.78 -5.65
CA GLN A 80 -24.74 -16.84 -5.19
C GLN A 80 -24.96 -15.90 -4.00
N ALA A 81 -26.22 -15.58 -3.67
CA ALA A 81 -26.53 -14.64 -2.59
C ALA A 81 -25.96 -15.07 -1.23
N ASP A 82 -26.06 -16.37 -0.92
CA ASP A 82 -25.54 -16.93 0.33
C ASP A 82 -24.00 -16.85 0.37
N ASP A 83 -23.35 -17.21 -0.75
CA ASP A 83 -21.89 -17.12 -0.88
C ASP A 83 -21.40 -15.67 -0.77
N LYS A 84 -22.11 -14.71 -1.36
CA LYS A 84 -21.80 -13.28 -1.25
C LYS A 84 -21.85 -12.80 0.20
N THR A 85 -22.84 -13.26 0.95
CA THR A 85 -22.99 -12.95 2.37
C THR A 85 -21.82 -13.54 3.16
N ALA A 86 -21.51 -14.81 2.95
CA ALA A 86 -20.38 -15.47 3.60
C ALA A 86 -19.02 -14.83 3.26
N ILE A 87 -18.79 -14.45 2.00
CA ILE A 87 -17.57 -13.73 1.59
C ILE A 87 -17.49 -12.37 2.30
N PHE A 88 -18.61 -11.65 2.37
CA PHE A 88 -18.67 -10.34 3.02
C PHE A 88 -18.41 -10.43 4.53
N GLU A 89 -18.98 -11.41 5.22
CA GLU A 89 -18.74 -11.67 6.64
C GLU A 89 -17.27 -12.02 6.90
N ASN A 90 -16.71 -12.97 6.15
CA ASN A 90 -15.29 -13.34 6.26
C ASN A 90 -14.36 -12.16 5.95
N TRP A 91 -14.74 -11.29 5.02
CA TRP A 91 -13.99 -10.07 4.73
C TRP A 91 -14.06 -9.06 5.89
N CYS A 92 -15.24 -8.89 6.50
CA CYS A 92 -15.39 -8.08 7.71
C CYS A 92 -14.52 -8.61 8.87
N ASP A 93 -14.53 -9.93 9.09
CA ASP A 93 -13.69 -10.58 10.10
C ASP A 93 -12.19 -10.37 9.84
N PHE A 94 -11.78 -10.49 8.58
CA PHE A 94 -10.41 -10.18 8.17
C PHE A 94 -10.01 -8.72 8.47
N LEU A 95 -10.89 -7.76 8.20
CA LEU A 95 -10.62 -6.35 8.52
C LEU A 95 -10.58 -6.10 10.03
N ASN A 96 -11.45 -6.78 10.79
CA ASN A 96 -11.52 -6.68 12.25
C ASN A 96 -10.36 -7.37 12.97
N TYR A 97 -9.64 -8.27 12.30
CA TYR A 97 -8.43 -8.91 12.87
C TYR A 97 -7.34 -7.88 13.22
N PHE A 98 -7.22 -6.79 12.46
CA PHE A 98 -6.16 -5.82 12.70
C PHE A 98 -6.47 -4.95 13.92
N ASP A 99 -5.54 -4.92 14.89
CA ASP A 99 -5.62 -4.01 16.03
C ASP A 99 -5.19 -2.57 15.68
N ALA A 100 -5.45 -1.63 16.59
CA ALA A 100 -5.13 -0.20 16.40
C ALA A 100 -3.62 0.10 16.28
N SER A 101 -2.76 -0.86 16.60
CA SER A 101 -1.30 -0.72 16.52
C SER A 101 -0.71 -1.21 15.19
N VAL A 102 -1.56 -1.69 14.27
CA VAL A 102 -1.20 -2.02 12.89
C VAL A 102 -1.89 -1.04 11.94
N SER A 103 -1.12 -0.41 11.06
CA SER A 103 -1.68 0.37 9.95
C SER A 103 -1.77 -0.49 8.70
N VAL A 104 -2.95 -0.59 8.09
CA VAL A 104 -3.19 -1.41 6.90
C VAL A 104 -3.48 -0.51 5.71
N GLN A 105 -2.98 -0.90 4.54
CA GLN A 105 -3.23 -0.25 3.28
C GLN A 105 -3.50 -1.30 2.22
N LEU A 106 -4.65 -1.22 1.57
CA LEU A 106 -4.91 -1.91 0.31
C LEU A 106 -4.50 -0.99 -0.83
N SER A 107 -3.73 -1.50 -1.78
CA SER A 107 -3.28 -0.76 -2.96
C SER A 107 -3.71 -1.51 -4.21
N PHE A 108 -4.45 -0.84 -5.06
CA PHE A 108 -4.88 -1.34 -6.35
C PHE A 108 -4.20 -0.50 -7.43
N ILE A 109 -3.33 -1.14 -8.20
CA ILE A 109 -2.52 -0.48 -9.21
C ILE A 109 -3.02 -0.96 -10.57
N ASN A 110 -3.66 -0.08 -11.31
CA ASN A 110 -4.04 -0.29 -12.69
C ASN A 110 -2.97 0.35 -13.58
N GLN A 111 -2.13 -0.47 -14.22
CA GLN A 111 -1.03 0.00 -15.05
C GLN A 111 -1.04 -0.64 -16.42
N GLY A 112 -0.64 0.14 -17.42
CA GLY A 112 -0.42 -0.35 -18.77
C GLY A 112 0.64 -1.44 -18.75
N THR A 113 0.31 -2.63 -19.23
CA THR A 113 1.31 -3.64 -19.58
C THR A 113 2.26 -3.03 -20.60
N GLN A 114 3.55 -3.32 -20.45
CA GLN A 114 4.44 -3.32 -21.61
C GLN A 114 3.81 -4.29 -22.62
N ARG A 115 3.22 -3.74 -23.67
CA ARG A 115 2.54 -4.48 -24.75
C ARG A 115 3.35 -5.70 -25.19
N GLU A 116 4.67 -5.54 -25.23
CA GLU A 116 5.66 -6.57 -25.55
C GLU A 116 5.62 -7.81 -24.64
N GLN A 117 5.37 -7.68 -23.33
CA GLN A 117 5.30 -8.84 -22.43
C GLN A 117 3.99 -9.63 -22.61
N ALA A 118 2.88 -8.91 -22.80
CA ALA A 118 1.60 -9.55 -23.07
C ALA A 118 1.59 -10.23 -24.45
N GLU A 119 2.19 -9.59 -25.46
CA GLU A 119 2.39 -10.16 -26.79
C GLU A 119 3.28 -11.40 -26.77
N LYS A 120 4.36 -11.40 -25.98
CA LYS A 120 5.23 -12.59 -25.81
C LYS A 120 4.51 -13.77 -25.16
N ALA A 121 3.62 -13.52 -24.20
CA ALA A 121 2.89 -14.58 -23.50
C ALA A 121 1.85 -15.29 -24.40
N ILE A 122 1.31 -14.59 -25.41
CA ILE A 122 0.35 -15.15 -26.37
C ILE A 122 1.00 -15.58 -27.71
N THR A 123 2.30 -15.34 -27.87
CA THR A 123 3.04 -15.76 -29.07
C THR A 123 3.26 -17.27 -29.01
N ILE A 124 2.68 -18.00 -29.96
CA ILE A 124 2.88 -19.44 -30.07
C ILE A 124 4.16 -19.69 -30.86
N PRO A 125 5.16 -20.39 -30.31
CA PRO A 125 6.40 -20.68 -31.03
C PRO A 125 6.15 -21.62 -32.21
N ALA A 126 6.93 -21.43 -33.28
CA ALA A 126 6.90 -22.33 -34.43
C ALA A 126 7.41 -23.73 -34.03
N GLN A 127 6.88 -24.76 -34.69
CA GLN A 127 7.30 -26.15 -34.53
C GLN A 127 7.64 -26.74 -35.89
N GLU A 128 8.42 -27.82 -35.94
CA GLU A 128 8.73 -28.55 -37.18
C GLU A 128 7.55 -29.41 -37.63
N ASP A 129 6.44 -28.76 -37.99
CA ASP A 129 5.28 -29.40 -38.57
C ASP A 129 4.54 -28.48 -39.58
N ALA A 130 3.46 -29.00 -40.17
CA ALA A 130 2.68 -28.31 -41.19
C ALA A 130 1.67 -27.28 -40.64
N PHE A 131 1.56 -27.09 -39.32
CA PHE A 131 0.51 -26.27 -38.70
C PHE A 131 0.94 -24.84 -38.37
N ASN A 132 2.14 -24.42 -38.77
CA ASN A 132 2.63 -23.08 -38.46
C ASN A 132 1.76 -21.95 -39.02
N SER A 133 1.09 -22.14 -40.17
CA SER A 133 0.13 -21.16 -40.70
C SER A 133 -1.04 -20.90 -39.75
N ILE A 134 -1.60 -21.96 -39.16
CA ILE A 134 -2.69 -21.88 -38.18
C ILE A 134 -2.19 -21.24 -36.88
N ARG A 135 -0.97 -21.59 -36.43
CA ARG A 135 -0.38 -20.97 -35.23
C ARG A 135 -0.22 -19.46 -35.37
N THR A 136 0.21 -18.99 -36.55
CA THR A 136 0.35 -17.57 -36.84
C THR A 136 -1.01 -16.88 -36.85
N GLU A 137 -1.99 -17.42 -37.59
CA GLU A 137 -3.34 -16.85 -37.66
C GLU A 137 -3.99 -16.78 -36.27
N TYR A 138 -3.87 -17.84 -35.48
CA TYR A 138 -4.41 -17.87 -34.12
C TYR A 138 -3.69 -16.89 -33.19
N SER A 139 -2.35 -16.80 -33.28
CA SER A 139 -1.59 -15.79 -32.53
C SER A 139 -1.99 -14.37 -32.91
N ASP A 140 -2.25 -14.09 -34.18
CA ASP A 140 -2.67 -12.78 -34.66
C ASP A 140 -4.12 -12.46 -34.28
N MET A 141 -5.01 -13.46 -34.27
CA MET A 141 -6.35 -13.34 -33.70
C MET A 141 -6.28 -13.01 -32.20
N LEU A 142 -5.43 -13.71 -31.43
CA LEU A 142 -5.22 -13.44 -30.00
C LEU A 142 -4.66 -12.04 -29.75
N LYS A 143 -3.68 -11.58 -30.55
CA LYS A 143 -3.16 -10.20 -30.48
C LYS A 143 -4.25 -9.17 -30.78
N ASN A 144 -5.09 -9.44 -31.79
CA ASN A 144 -6.20 -8.57 -32.14
C ASN A 144 -7.25 -8.51 -31.02
N GLN A 145 -7.58 -9.64 -30.38
CA GLN A 145 -8.46 -9.64 -29.21
C GLN A 145 -7.84 -8.92 -28.02
N LEU A 146 -6.54 -9.13 -27.77
CA LEU A 146 -5.80 -8.42 -26.73
C LEU A 146 -5.83 -6.90 -26.96
N SER A 147 -5.77 -6.45 -28.22
CA SER A 147 -5.86 -5.03 -28.57
C SER A 147 -7.27 -4.43 -28.44
N LYS A 148 -8.32 -5.27 -28.42
CA LYS A 148 -9.74 -4.86 -28.43
C LYS A 148 -10.45 -5.05 -27.09
N GLY A 149 -10.04 -6.01 -26.26
CA GLY A 149 -10.78 -6.46 -25.07
C GLY A 149 -10.24 -5.96 -23.72
N ASN A 150 -9.05 -5.36 -23.72
CA ASN A 150 -8.45 -4.69 -22.57
C ASN A 150 -7.43 -3.72 -23.16
N ASN A 151 -7.35 -2.47 -22.72
CA ASN A 151 -6.34 -1.50 -23.22
C ASN A 151 -4.89 -1.87 -22.83
N GLY A 152 -4.57 -3.16 -22.69
CA GLY A 152 -3.33 -3.66 -22.14
C GLY A 152 -3.14 -3.16 -20.72
N LEU A 153 -4.15 -3.26 -19.86
CA LEU A 153 -4.06 -2.83 -18.46
C LEU A 153 -4.03 -4.07 -17.57
N VAL A 154 -3.04 -4.14 -16.67
CA VAL A 154 -2.95 -5.17 -15.64
C VAL A 154 -3.27 -4.55 -14.29
N LYS A 155 -4.21 -5.18 -13.58
CA LYS A 155 -4.61 -4.79 -12.23
C LYS A 155 -3.82 -5.61 -11.23
N HIS A 156 -3.01 -4.96 -10.42
CA HIS A 156 -2.31 -5.60 -9.32
C HIS A 156 -2.89 -5.16 -7.98
N LYS A 157 -3.04 -6.11 -7.04
CA LYS A 157 -3.62 -5.88 -5.73
C LYS A 157 -2.64 -6.23 -4.63
N TYR A 158 -2.47 -5.31 -3.71
CA TYR A 158 -1.51 -5.43 -2.64
C TYR A 158 -2.13 -5.09 -1.30
N ILE A 159 -1.77 -5.84 -0.28
CA ILE A 159 -1.99 -5.46 1.11
C ILE A 159 -0.65 -5.15 1.75
N THR A 160 -0.54 -3.96 2.33
CA THR A 160 0.64 -3.51 3.08
C THR A 160 0.24 -3.26 4.51
N PHE A 161 0.89 -3.96 5.44
CA PHE A 161 0.70 -3.75 6.87
C PHE A 161 1.99 -3.20 7.49
N THR A 162 1.82 -2.22 8.37
CA THR A 162 2.91 -1.45 8.99
C THR A 162 2.79 -1.52 10.50
N VAL A 163 3.91 -1.78 11.16
CA VAL A 163 4.01 -1.87 12.62
C VAL A 163 5.08 -0.95 13.17
N GLU A 164 4.92 -0.53 14.41
CA GLU A 164 5.96 0.12 15.19
C GLU A 164 6.82 -0.92 15.93
N ALA A 165 8.14 -0.75 15.87
CA ALA A 165 9.14 -1.58 16.53
C ALA A 165 10.46 -0.82 16.70
N ASP A 166 11.21 -1.11 17.77
CA ASP A 166 12.48 -0.42 18.03
C ASP A 166 13.63 -0.88 17.10
N ASN A 167 13.55 -2.09 16.58
CA ASN A 167 14.59 -2.66 15.72
C ASN A 167 14.03 -3.63 14.69
N LYS A 168 14.84 -3.95 13.67
CA LYS A 168 14.47 -4.82 12.56
C LYS A 168 14.08 -6.24 13.01
N ALA A 169 14.75 -6.81 14.02
CA ALA A 169 14.46 -8.16 14.46
C ALA A 169 13.08 -8.26 15.13
N ALA A 170 12.76 -7.30 16.00
CA ALA A 170 11.43 -7.19 16.60
C ALA A 170 10.34 -6.94 15.55
N ALA A 171 10.61 -6.04 14.59
CA ALA A 171 9.71 -5.79 13.47
C ALA A 171 9.46 -7.06 12.65
N LYS A 172 10.51 -7.81 12.31
CA LYS A 172 10.42 -9.04 11.53
C LYS A 172 9.54 -10.09 12.21
N SER A 173 9.75 -10.35 13.50
CA SER A 173 8.93 -11.31 14.24
C SER A 173 7.44 -10.92 14.22
N ARG A 174 7.14 -9.64 14.41
CA ARG A 174 5.76 -9.14 14.42
C ARG A 174 5.12 -9.17 13.02
N LEU A 175 5.84 -8.72 12.00
CA LEU A 175 5.37 -8.72 10.61
C LEU A 175 5.15 -10.14 10.09
N SER A 176 5.99 -11.11 10.45
CA SER A 176 5.81 -12.51 10.06
C SER A 176 4.59 -13.17 10.70
N ARG A 177 4.21 -12.78 11.93
CA ARG A 177 2.95 -13.24 12.53
C ARG A 177 1.74 -12.71 11.77
N ILE A 178 1.72 -11.39 11.54
CA ILE A 178 0.64 -10.75 10.78
C ILE A 178 0.53 -11.34 9.37
N GLU A 179 1.66 -11.60 8.70
CA GLU A 179 1.69 -12.26 7.40
C GLU A 179 1.00 -13.63 7.41
N THR A 180 1.33 -14.48 8.38
CA THR A 180 0.70 -15.81 8.51
C THR A 180 -0.80 -15.68 8.73
N ASP A 181 -1.23 -14.75 9.57
CA ASP A 181 -2.64 -14.53 9.85
C ASP A 181 -3.38 -13.97 8.63
N VAL A 182 -2.76 -13.07 7.86
CA VAL A 182 -3.28 -12.61 6.57
C VAL A 182 -3.47 -13.78 5.61
N PHE A 183 -2.50 -14.69 5.50
CA PHE A 183 -2.63 -15.86 4.63
C PHE A 183 -3.71 -16.84 5.11
N ASN A 184 -3.87 -17.03 6.42
CA ASN A 184 -4.92 -17.87 6.96
C ASN A 184 -6.31 -17.31 6.63
N ASN A 185 -6.52 -16.01 6.82
CA ASN A 185 -7.78 -15.35 6.46
C ASN A 185 -8.05 -15.38 4.95
N PHE A 186 -7.02 -15.11 4.13
CA PHE A 186 -7.15 -15.19 2.68
C PHE A 186 -7.45 -16.61 2.20
N LYS A 187 -6.90 -17.65 2.84
CA LYS A 187 -7.24 -19.04 2.55
C LYS A 187 -8.71 -19.34 2.81
N VAL A 188 -9.30 -18.81 3.89
CA VAL A 188 -10.74 -18.95 4.18
C VAL A 188 -11.59 -18.28 3.09
N LEU A 189 -11.15 -17.13 2.59
CA LEU A 189 -11.78 -16.40 1.50
C LEU A 189 -11.55 -17.01 0.10
N GLY A 190 -10.72 -18.06 -0.01
CA GLY A 190 -10.32 -18.61 -1.32
C GLY A 190 -9.40 -17.71 -2.13
N VAL A 191 -8.75 -16.74 -1.49
CA VAL A 191 -7.83 -15.78 -2.12
C VAL A 191 -6.42 -16.39 -2.19
N THR A 192 -5.86 -16.41 -3.40
CA THR A 192 -4.43 -16.72 -3.60
C THR A 192 -3.58 -15.51 -3.24
N ALA A 193 -2.57 -15.70 -2.41
CA ALA A 193 -1.65 -14.63 -2.02
C ALA A 193 -0.23 -15.12 -1.79
N ARG A 194 0.73 -14.20 -1.97
CA ARG A 194 2.15 -14.46 -1.70
C ARG A 194 2.85 -13.19 -1.21
N PRO A 195 3.92 -13.31 -0.42
CA PRO A 195 4.66 -12.15 0.01
C PRO A 195 5.53 -11.61 -1.12
N LEU A 196 5.78 -10.31 -1.10
CA LEU A 196 6.75 -9.68 -2.00
C LEU A 196 8.12 -9.63 -1.35
N SER A 197 9.14 -10.05 -2.09
CA SER A 197 10.55 -9.80 -1.76
C SER A 197 10.89 -8.32 -1.88
N GLY A 198 12.06 -7.94 -1.36
CA GLY A 198 12.55 -6.56 -1.48
C GLY A 198 12.72 -6.12 -2.93
N TYR A 199 13.21 -7.01 -3.78
CA TYR A 199 13.35 -6.76 -5.22
C TYR A 199 11.99 -6.51 -5.87
N GLU A 200 11.00 -7.36 -5.61
CA GLU A 200 9.66 -7.21 -6.19
C GLU A 200 8.95 -5.94 -5.73
N ARG A 201 9.09 -5.56 -4.45
CA ARG A 201 8.57 -4.27 -3.96
C ARG A 201 9.22 -3.09 -4.67
N LEU A 202 10.53 -3.13 -4.91
CA LEU A 202 11.23 -2.09 -5.67
C LEU A 202 10.77 -2.07 -7.13
N LYS A 203 10.55 -3.23 -7.75
CA LYS A 203 10.00 -3.34 -9.11
C LYS A 203 8.60 -2.71 -9.21
N VAL A 204 7.73 -2.94 -8.24
CA VAL A 204 6.39 -2.32 -8.18
C VAL A 204 6.51 -0.81 -8.04
N LEU A 205 7.33 -0.32 -7.10
CA LEU A 205 7.55 1.12 -6.92
C LEU A 205 8.16 1.76 -8.18
N HIS A 206 9.11 1.09 -8.82
CA HIS A 206 9.70 1.53 -10.08
C HIS A 206 8.64 1.66 -11.16
N GLY A 207 7.75 0.67 -11.32
CA GLY A 207 6.65 0.73 -12.30
C GLY A 207 5.71 1.91 -12.04
N VAL A 208 5.43 2.23 -10.77
CA VAL A 208 4.68 3.43 -10.38
C VAL A 208 5.41 4.71 -10.76
N PHE A 209 6.72 4.78 -10.52
CA PHE A 209 7.51 5.98 -10.80
C PHE A 209 7.88 6.16 -12.28
N HIS A 210 7.86 5.08 -13.06
CA HIS A 210 8.20 5.06 -14.48
C HIS A 210 7.04 4.52 -15.34
N PRO A 211 5.92 5.24 -15.41
CA PRO A 211 4.73 4.82 -16.17
C PRO A 211 4.96 4.74 -17.70
N GLU A 212 6.10 5.20 -18.22
CA GLU A 212 6.49 4.97 -19.63
C GLU A 212 7.01 3.54 -19.88
N GLY A 213 7.17 2.73 -18.83
CA GLY A 213 7.55 1.33 -18.94
C GLY A 213 9.06 1.12 -19.07
N GLU A 214 9.88 1.98 -18.44
CA GLU A 214 11.34 1.77 -18.42
C GLU A 214 11.69 0.41 -17.77
N PRO A 215 12.66 -0.35 -18.33
CA PRO A 215 13.09 -1.61 -17.73
C PRO A 215 13.66 -1.43 -16.32
N PHE A 216 13.30 -2.31 -15.39
CA PHE A 216 13.83 -2.28 -14.04
C PHE A 216 15.00 -3.27 -13.88
N SER A 217 16.20 -2.72 -13.66
CA SER A 217 17.44 -3.48 -13.41
C SER A 217 18.00 -3.14 -12.04
N PHE A 218 18.08 -4.13 -11.15
CA PHE A 218 18.54 -3.93 -9.78
C PHE A 218 19.09 -5.23 -9.18
N SER A 219 20.16 -5.13 -8.40
CA SER A 219 20.60 -6.16 -7.45
C SER A 219 21.01 -5.51 -6.13
N PHE A 220 20.69 -6.18 -5.01
CA PHE A 220 21.16 -5.74 -3.69
C PHE A 220 22.69 -5.75 -3.58
N ASP A 221 23.38 -6.61 -4.34
CA ASP A 221 24.85 -6.72 -4.33
C ASP A 221 25.53 -5.46 -4.86
N TRP A 222 24.81 -4.63 -5.63
CA TRP A 222 25.34 -3.40 -6.19
C TRP A 222 25.40 -2.24 -5.18
N LEU A 223 24.66 -2.32 -4.07
CA LEU A 223 24.54 -1.22 -3.11
C LEU A 223 25.85 -0.93 -2.38
N THR A 224 26.48 -1.95 -1.79
CA THR A 224 27.69 -1.78 -0.98
C THR A 224 28.88 -1.24 -1.80
N PRO A 225 29.18 -1.75 -3.01
CA PRO A 225 30.31 -1.27 -3.80
C PRO A 225 30.11 0.13 -4.39
N SER A 226 28.87 0.49 -4.74
CA SER A 226 28.58 1.77 -5.39
C SER A 226 28.31 2.91 -4.41
N GLY A 227 27.98 2.59 -3.15
CA GLY A 227 27.49 3.57 -2.17
C GLY A 227 26.07 4.08 -2.48
N LEU A 228 25.40 3.52 -3.48
CA LEU A 228 24.04 3.86 -3.84
C LEU A 228 23.04 3.24 -2.86
N SER A 229 21.85 3.83 -2.81
CA SER A 229 20.71 3.33 -2.08
C SER A 229 19.68 2.72 -3.02
N THR A 230 18.76 1.91 -2.47
CA THR A 230 17.63 1.38 -3.25
C THR A 230 16.78 2.46 -3.92
N LYS A 231 16.77 3.69 -3.38
CA LYS A 231 16.02 4.80 -3.95
C LYS A 231 16.61 5.30 -5.25
N ASP A 232 17.91 5.18 -5.43
CA ASP A 232 18.61 5.62 -6.64
C ASP A 232 18.23 4.79 -7.87
N PHE A 233 17.75 3.56 -7.66
CA PHE A 233 17.31 2.65 -8.72
C PHE A 233 15.82 2.75 -9.05
N ILE A 234 15.03 3.43 -8.23
CA ILE A 234 13.57 3.53 -8.43
C ILE A 234 13.09 4.96 -8.62
N ALA A 235 13.88 5.97 -8.23
CA ALA A 235 13.46 7.36 -8.34
C ALA A 235 13.34 7.76 -9.82
N PRO A 236 12.28 8.49 -10.19
CA PRO A 236 12.16 9.03 -11.52
C PRO A 236 13.15 10.18 -11.72
N SER A 237 13.37 10.56 -12.97
CA SER A 237 14.21 11.70 -13.34
C SER A 237 13.90 13.00 -12.57
N SER A 238 12.62 13.25 -12.26
CA SER A 238 12.23 14.36 -11.39
C SER A 238 10.81 14.21 -10.84
N PHE A 239 10.58 14.81 -9.67
CA PHE A 239 9.25 15.18 -9.19
C PHE A 239 9.11 16.69 -9.16
N ARG A 240 7.96 17.22 -9.58
CA ARG A 240 7.59 18.62 -9.37
C ARG A 240 6.22 18.71 -8.74
N PHE A 241 6.17 19.29 -7.55
CA PHE A 241 4.95 19.59 -6.81
C PHE A 241 4.80 21.10 -6.78
N GLY A 242 3.72 21.63 -7.36
CA GLY A 242 3.52 23.08 -7.46
C GLY A 242 2.06 23.47 -7.63
N GLU A 243 1.26 22.60 -8.21
CA GLU A 243 -0.12 22.89 -8.60
C GLU A 243 -1.12 22.09 -7.74
N GLY A 244 -1.04 22.18 -6.41
CA GLY A 244 -2.02 21.62 -5.46
C GLY A 244 -2.42 20.15 -5.69
N ARG A 245 -3.39 19.91 -6.58
CA ARG A 245 -3.85 18.60 -7.06
C ARG A 245 -2.89 17.91 -8.02
N TYR A 246 -2.26 18.67 -8.92
CA TYR A 246 -1.42 18.14 -9.99
C TYR A 246 0.05 18.11 -9.59
N PHE A 247 0.73 17.07 -10.05
CA PHE A 247 2.17 16.93 -9.91
C PHE A 247 2.77 16.38 -11.20
N ARG A 248 4.04 16.67 -11.41
CA ARG A 248 4.81 16.09 -12.52
C ARG A 248 5.74 15.02 -11.99
N MET A 249 5.78 13.89 -12.70
CA MET A 249 6.65 12.76 -12.44
C MET A 249 7.33 12.38 -13.76
N GLY A 250 8.59 12.79 -13.91
CA GLY A 250 9.30 12.73 -15.19
C GLY A 250 8.58 13.52 -16.29
N LYS A 251 8.11 12.81 -17.32
CA LYS A 251 7.36 13.38 -18.45
C LYS A 251 5.84 13.33 -18.25
N LYS A 252 5.34 12.61 -17.24
CA LYS A 252 3.90 12.46 -17.00
C LYS A 252 3.39 13.49 -15.99
N ILE A 253 2.13 13.87 -16.17
CA ILE A 253 1.36 14.66 -15.21
C ILE A 253 0.43 13.70 -14.49
N GLY A 254 0.48 13.69 -13.18
CA GLY A 254 -0.43 12.97 -12.31
C GLY A 254 -1.33 13.93 -11.54
N ALA A 255 -2.45 13.41 -11.06
CA ALA A 255 -3.34 14.11 -10.15
C ALA A 255 -3.51 13.26 -8.89
N ALA A 256 -3.38 13.88 -7.72
CA ALA A 256 -3.69 13.25 -6.45
C ALA A 256 -5.06 13.78 -5.96
N SER A 257 -5.97 12.85 -5.67
CA SER A 257 -7.27 13.16 -5.10
C SER A 257 -7.46 12.34 -3.83
N PHE A 258 -8.06 12.98 -2.82
CA PHE A 258 -8.37 12.36 -1.54
C PHE A 258 -9.89 12.30 -1.40
N LEU A 259 -10.40 11.13 -1.03
CA LEU A 259 -11.82 10.90 -0.77
C LEU A 259 -11.95 10.39 0.67
N GLU A 260 -12.69 11.14 1.48
CA GLU A 260 -13.09 10.70 2.81
C GLU A 260 -14.55 10.22 2.76
N ILE A 261 -14.76 8.93 3.02
CA ILE A 261 -16.09 8.33 3.02
C ILE A 261 -16.63 8.40 4.45
N LEU A 262 -17.57 9.31 4.68
CA LEU A 262 -18.22 9.49 5.98
C LEU A 262 -19.50 8.66 6.13
N ALA A 263 -20.00 8.10 5.03
CA ALA A 263 -21.24 7.33 4.96
C ALA A 263 -21.18 6.07 5.84
N PRO A 264 -22.32 5.67 6.47
CA PRO A 264 -22.39 4.46 7.29
C PRO A 264 -22.33 3.18 6.44
N GLU A 265 -22.74 3.26 5.18
CA GLU A 265 -22.76 2.16 4.23
C GLU A 265 -22.10 2.59 2.92
N LEU A 266 -21.43 1.64 2.28
CA LEU A 266 -20.83 1.82 0.97
C LEU A 266 -21.31 0.72 0.05
N ASN A 267 -21.72 1.10 -1.16
CA ASN A 267 -22.10 0.15 -2.20
C ASN A 267 -20.88 -0.72 -2.57
N ASP A 268 -21.10 -2.03 -2.71
CA ASP A 268 -20.09 -3.04 -3.07
C ASP A 268 -19.47 -2.82 -4.46
N ARG A 269 -20.13 -2.03 -5.31
CA ARG A 269 -19.64 -1.66 -6.65
C ARG A 269 -18.71 -0.46 -6.70
N MET A 270 -18.69 0.40 -5.69
CA MET A 270 -17.96 1.67 -5.80
C MET A 270 -16.47 1.46 -6.12
N LEU A 271 -15.81 0.51 -5.45
CA LEU A 271 -14.41 0.23 -5.71
C LEU A 271 -14.20 -0.45 -7.07
N ALA A 272 -15.10 -1.36 -7.47
CA ALA A 272 -15.06 -1.97 -8.80
C ALA A 272 -15.16 -0.92 -9.91
N ASP A 273 -16.11 0.01 -9.80
CA ASP A 273 -16.33 1.06 -10.79
C ASP A 273 -15.11 1.99 -10.94
N ILE A 274 -14.44 2.33 -9.83
CA ILE A 274 -13.19 3.12 -9.87
C ILE A 274 -12.05 2.33 -10.53
N LEU A 275 -11.98 1.01 -10.29
CA LEU A 275 -10.94 0.16 -10.85
C LEU A 275 -11.19 -0.25 -12.30
N ASP A 276 -12.43 -0.13 -12.79
CA ASP A 276 -12.80 -0.40 -14.18
C ASP A 276 -12.53 0.78 -15.12
N LEU A 277 -12.01 1.89 -14.61
CA LEU A 277 -11.50 2.97 -15.45
C LEU A 277 -10.39 2.44 -16.37
N GLU A 278 -10.56 2.64 -17.67
CA GLU A 278 -9.60 2.27 -18.73
C GLU A 278 -8.34 3.15 -18.75
N THR A 279 -7.94 3.71 -17.60
CA THR A 279 -6.80 4.60 -17.45
C THR A 279 -5.88 4.14 -16.33
N GLY A 280 -4.62 4.58 -16.37
CA GLY A 280 -3.66 4.30 -15.31
C GLY A 280 -4.08 4.96 -14.00
N VAL A 281 -4.63 4.18 -13.08
CA VAL A 281 -5.17 4.65 -11.80
C VAL A 281 -4.54 3.84 -10.67
N ILE A 282 -4.16 4.52 -9.60
CA ILE A 282 -3.70 3.90 -8.37
C ILE A 282 -4.67 4.29 -7.25
N VAL A 283 -5.35 3.30 -6.69
CA VAL A 283 -6.27 3.49 -5.56
C VAL A 283 -5.60 2.94 -4.31
N ASN A 284 -5.48 3.79 -3.28
CA ASN A 284 -4.99 3.37 -1.97
C ASN A 284 -6.11 3.54 -0.94
N LEU A 285 -6.50 2.44 -0.31
CA LEU A 285 -7.43 2.44 0.80
C LEU A 285 -6.64 2.23 2.10
N HIS A 286 -6.59 3.27 2.92
CA HIS A 286 -5.94 3.21 4.23
C HIS A 286 -6.96 2.83 5.29
N ILE A 287 -6.73 1.69 5.93
CA ILE A 287 -7.60 1.15 6.98
C ILE A 287 -6.87 1.34 8.30
N ARG A 288 -7.52 2.03 9.23
CA ARG A 288 -7.05 2.21 10.60
C ARG A 288 -8.12 1.70 11.54
N SER A 289 -7.78 0.66 12.28
CA SER A 289 -8.60 0.21 13.38
C SER A 289 -8.57 1.27 14.47
N ILE A 290 -9.75 1.74 14.86
CA ILE A 290 -9.91 2.71 15.94
C ILE A 290 -10.00 1.91 17.23
N ASP A 291 -9.28 2.35 18.28
CA ASP A 291 -9.42 1.76 19.62
C ASP A 291 -10.90 1.74 20.03
N GLN A 292 -11.37 0.63 20.58
CA GLN A 292 -12.79 0.40 20.88
C GLN A 292 -13.40 1.53 21.73
N SER A 293 -12.62 2.14 22.63
CA SER A 293 -13.09 3.25 23.48
C SER A 293 -13.28 4.56 22.70
N GLU A 294 -12.40 4.86 21.75
CA GLU A 294 -12.50 6.01 20.84
C GLU A 294 -13.54 5.76 19.74
N ALA A 295 -13.70 4.50 19.29
CA ALA A 295 -14.73 4.08 18.36
C ALA A 295 -16.13 4.26 18.97
N ILE A 296 -16.36 3.84 20.21
CA ILE A 296 -17.63 4.06 20.91
C ILE A 296 -17.94 5.56 21.05
N LYS A 297 -16.95 6.40 21.37
CA LYS A 297 -17.16 7.86 21.44
C LYS A 297 -17.54 8.44 20.08
N THR A 298 -16.84 8.01 19.02
CA THR A 298 -17.08 8.48 17.64
C THR A 298 -18.44 8.01 17.13
N ILE A 299 -18.82 6.75 17.38
CA ILE A 299 -20.13 6.19 17.03
C ILE A 299 -21.24 6.90 17.80
N LYS A 300 -21.09 7.08 19.12
CA LYS A 300 -22.08 7.84 19.92
C LYS A 300 -22.27 9.26 19.38
N ARG A 301 -21.18 9.91 18.97
CA ARG A 301 -21.23 11.24 18.34
C ARG A 301 -21.95 11.19 17.00
N LYS A 302 -21.63 10.21 16.14
CA LYS A 302 -22.29 10.01 14.84
C LYS A 302 -23.79 9.70 14.98
N ILE A 303 -24.20 8.85 15.93
CA ILE A 303 -25.61 8.60 16.23
C ILE A 303 -26.29 9.90 16.67
N THR A 304 -25.64 10.67 17.55
CA THR A 304 -26.19 11.97 18.01
C THR A 304 -26.34 12.95 16.84
N ASP A 305 -25.38 12.98 15.90
CA ASP A 305 -25.44 13.83 14.72
C ASP A 305 -26.54 13.38 13.75
N LEU A 306 -26.73 12.07 13.55
CA LEU A 306 -27.82 11.50 12.75
C LEU A 306 -29.19 11.79 13.36
N ASP A 307 -29.35 11.60 14.67
CA ASP A 307 -30.58 11.94 15.40
C ASP A 307 -30.86 13.45 15.30
N LYS A 308 -29.82 14.28 15.38
CA LYS A 308 -29.95 15.73 15.19
C LYS A 308 -30.38 16.08 13.77
N MET A 309 -29.81 15.45 12.74
CA MET A 309 -30.22 15.64 11.34
C MET A 309 -31.68 15.21 11.14
N LYS A 310 -32.08 14.07 11.68
CA LYS A 310 -33.47 13.60 11.65
C LYS A 310 -34.42 14.60 12.33
N ILE A 311 -34.04 15.12 13.49
CA ILE A 311 -34.83 16.13 14.20
C ILE A 311 -34.90 17.46 13.42
N GLU A 312 -33.79 17.88 12.80
CA GLU A 312 -33.76 19.09 11.97
C GLU A 312 -34.61 18.94 10.70
N GLU A 313 -34.57 17.78 10.04
CA GLU A 313 -35.44 17.46 8.91
C GLU A 313 -36.90 17.39 9.33
N GLN A 314 -37.24 16.74 10.45
CA GLN A 314 -38.60 16.72 10.99
C GLN A 314 -39.09 18.14 11.34
N LYS A 315 -38.25 18.97 11.98
CA LYS A 315 -38.58 20.38 12.26
C LYS A 315 -38.77 21.19 10.99
N LYS A 316 -37.98 20.93 9.95
CA LYS A 316 -38.11 21.57 8.64
C LYS A 316 -39.41 21.14 7.96
N ALA A 317 -39.74 19.84 7.99
CA ALA A 317 -40.98 19.27 7.45
C ALA A 317 -42.23 19.89 8.11
N VAL A 318 -42.22 20.00 9.45
CA VAL A 318 -43.27 20.68 10.24
C VAL A 318 -43.42 22.15 9.85
N ARG A 319 -42.31 22.88 9.69
CA ARG A 319 -42.33 24.29 9.25
C ARG A 319 -42.81 24.47 7.81
N SER A 320 -42.62 23.46 6.96
CA SER A 320 -43.11 23.43 5.57
C SER A 320 -44.51 22.83 5.39
N GLY A 321 -45.19 22.45 6.48
CA GLY A 321 -46.59 21.99 6.45
C GLY A 321 -46.83 20.59 5.90
N TYR A 322 -45.81 19.71 5.88
CA TYR A 322 -45.98 18.29 5.54
C TYR A 322 -46.18 17.46 6.82
N ASP A 323 -47.10 16.50 6.75
CA ASP A 323 -47.53 15.63 7.85
C ASP A 323 -46.36 14.81 8.44
N MET A 324 -46.35 14.64 9.76
CA MET A 324 -45.23 14.10 10.55
C MET A 324 -45.14 12.58 10.56
N ASP A 325 -46.12 11.86 10.01
CA ASP A 325 -46.10 10.41 9.95
C ASP A 325 -45.43 9.89 8.67
N ILE A 326 -44.10 9.84 8.71
CA ILE A 326 -43.38 8.75 8.03
C ILE A 326 -43.18 7.65 9.08
N SER A 327 -44.29 7.08 9.54
CA SER A 327 -44.28 5.80 10.22
C SER A 327 -45.41 4.92 9.66
N ALA A 328 -45.00 3.76 9.15
CA ALA A 328 -45.81 2.61 8.74
C ALA A 328 -46.87 2.83 7.64
N THR A 329 -46.63 2.23 6.46
CA THR A 329 -47.39 1.08 5.95
C THR A 329 -46.89 0.73 4.54
N ARG A 330 -46.26 -0.43 4.38
CA ARG A 330 -46.56 -1.37 3.29
C ARG A 330 -45.97 -2.73 3.67
N SER A 331 -46.88 -3.69 3.69
CA SER A 331 -46.74 -5.14 3.82
C SER A 331 -45.55 -5.74 3.06
#